data_AF-A0A422NTT7-F1
#
_entry.id   AF-A0A422NTT7-F1
#
_cell.length_a   1.000
_cell.length_b   1.000
_cell.length_c   1.000
_cell.angle_alpha   90.00
_cell.angle_beta   90.00
_cell.angle_gamma   90.00
#
_symmetry.space_group_name_H-M   'P 1'
#
loop_
_entity.id
_entity.type
_entity.pdbx_description
1 polymer ?
#
loop_
_entity_poly.entity_id
_entity_poly.type
_entity_poly.pdbx_seq_one_letter_code
_entity_poly.pdbx_strand_id
1 'polypeptide(L)'
;MGRVKFPCMPPLTYARRDAAAACKEKRAPSLVPLQHSVITFGSHHNAPHLVPFNAVVEGNRTGEVRLAHSGEQRRSRDEGVEAEQNKIRQLSAELQRALDKLRVKNNEEQKLRRRAAVAQLQLAEEVERRTSTVHGILQLMKLQGDFMRGTNAEVCRLLQVAGEERDAAVRSLSDERASRVGEGKAQEKLNSLQIENDGLRQQLEEAWRAKTGLENDYKRLQGEKEKDEVNFSKLRQQLELDLMRTQAQLQGVNRELAEAKNTMTTSDTQLQQVQLFIQMVCQPDFYVVKDRSLEPVDKNRRDPTGFVLVPLAVLLQGYTLLAPSCRQDLIESYRARLP
;
A
#
# COMPACT_ATOMS: atom_id res chain seq x y z
N MET A 1 -3.96 -15.16 2.70
CA MET A 1 -2.72 -14.76 1.99
C MET A 1 -3.07 -13.74 0.91
N GLY A 2 -2.60 -12.50 1.02
CA GLY A 2 -2.82 -11.46 0.02
C GLY A 2 -2.06 -10.20 0.42
N ARG A 3 -1.13 -9.76 -0.42
CA ARG A 3 0.05 -8.93 -0.09
C ARG A 3 -0.30 -7.48 0.26
N VAL A 4 0.25 -7.01 1.36
CA VAL A 4 0.33 -5.59 1.74
C VAL A 4 1.41 -4.91 0.89
N LYS A 5 1.04 -3.89 0.12
CA LYS A 5 1.98 -3.01 -0.61
C LYS A 5 2.34 -1.82 0.30
N PHE A 6 3.60 -1.74 0.71
CA PHE A 6 4.17 -0.53 1.31
C PHE A 6 4.48 0.50 0.21
N PRO A 7 4.10 1.77 0.35
CA PRO A 7 4.64 2.83 -0.48
C PRO A 7 6.05 3.21 -0.03
N CYS A 8 6.93 3.12 -1.01
CA CYS A 8 8.32 3.52 -1.09
C CYS A 8 8.59 4.92 -0.51
N MET A 9 9.63 5.06 0.30
CA MET A 9 10.17 6.36 0.71
C MET A 9 10.79 7.12 -0.48
N PRO A 10 10.79 8.46 -0.48
CA PRO A 10 11.49 9.24 -1.49
C PRO A 10 13.02 9.21 -1.25
N PRO A 11 13.85 9.36 -2.29
CA PRO A 11 15.30 9.33 -2.15
C PRO A 11 15.81 10.64 -1.54
N LEU A 12 16.68 10.51 -0.54
CA LEU A 12 17.51 11.59 -0.02
C LEU A 12 18.50 12.02 -1.11
N THR A 13 18.28 13.18 -1.70
CA THR A 13 19.24 13.83 -2.60
C THR A 13 20.40 14.40 -1.78
N TYR A 14 21.50 13.66 -1.76
CA TYR A 14 22.83 14.16 -1.36
C TYR A 14 23.33 15.13 -2.44
N ALA A 15 23.31 16.43 -2.17
CA ALA A 15 24.03 17.42 -2.98
C ALA A 15 25.50 17.44 -2.56
N ARG A 16 26.29 16.59 -3.21
CA ARG A 16 27.75 16.65 -3.21
C ARG A 16 28.17 17.66 -4.30
N ARG A 17 28.74 18.80 -3.91
CA ARG A 17 29.51 19.65 -4.85
C ARG A 17 30.99 19.51 -4.50
N ASP A 18 31.63 18.62 -5.24
CA ASP A 18 33.08 18.65 -5.41
C ASP A 18 33.49 19.85 -6.27
N ALA A 19 34.70 20.28 -6.01
CA ALA A 19 35.44 21.32 -6.70
C ALA A 19 35.58 21.07 -8.20
N ALA A 20 35.58 22.16 -8.99
CA ALA A 20 36.59 22.48 -10.00
C ALA A 20 36.07 23.58 -10.95
N ALA A 21 36.69 24.75 -10.90
CA ALA A 21 36.88 25.58 -12.09
C ALA A 21 37.99 26.61 -11.81
N ALA A 22 39.19 26.26 -12.27
CA ALA A 22 40.24 27.22 -12.51
C ALA A 22 39.83 28.14 -13.67
N CYS A 23 39.88 29.45 -13.47
CA CYS A 23 40.01 30.41 -14.56
C CYS A 23 41.17 31.35 -14.27
N LYS A 24 42.22 31.17 -15.06
CA LYS A 24 43.39 32.03 -15.18
C LYS A 24 43.07 33.16 -16.16
N GLU A 25 43.18 34.41 -15.73
CA GLU A 25 43.53 35.56 -16.57
C GLU A 25 44.38 36.50 -15.68
N LYS A 26 45.72 36.54 -15.79
CA LYS A 26 46.52 37.27 -16.79
C LYS A 26 45.99 38.67 -17.10
N ARG A 27 46.40 39.66 -16.29
CA ARG A 27 46.69 41.02 -16.79
C ARG A 27 48.05 41.48 -16.28
N ALA A 28 48.89 41.84 -17.24
CA ALA A 28 50.25 42.36 -17.10
C ALA A 28 50.21 43.89 -16.84
N PRO A 29 51.36 44.53 -16.58
CA PRO A 29 51.50 45.70 -15.71
C PRO A 29 51.20 47.03 -16.42
N SER A 30 50.63 47.99 -15.70
CA SER A 30 50.65 49.41 -16.09
C SER A 30 51.89 50.08 -15.51
N LEU A 31 52.82 50.42 -16.39
CA LEU A 31 53.97 51.28 -16.14
C LEU A 31 53.60 52.76 -16.32
N VAL A 32 54.28 53.61 -15.52
CA VAL A 32 54.63 55.05 -15.71
C VAL A 32 53.61 56.09 -15.19
N PRO A 33 54.02 57.27 -14.62
CA PRO A 33 55.37 57.73 -14.24
C PRO A 33 55.56 58.08 -12.74
N LEU A 34 56.82 58.02 -12.30
CA LEU A 34 57.34 58.80 -11.18
C LEU A 34 57.15 60.30 -11.46
N GLN A 35 56.33 60.99 -10.66
CA GLN A 35 56.39 62.44 -10.54
C GLN A 35 57.36 62.81 -9.41
N HIS A 36 58.38 63.56 -9.81
CA HIS A 36 59.39 64.13 -8.94
C HIS A 36 58.78 65.36 -8.26
N SER A 37 58.72 65.35 -6.93
CA SER A 37 58.46 66.57 -6.16
C SER A 37 59.72 67.41 -6.16
N VAL A 38 59.79 68.36 -7.08
CA VAL A 38 60.77 69.44 -7.09
C VAL A 38 60.52 70.34 -5.89
N ILE A 39 61.50 70.44 -4.99
CA ILE A 39 61.51 71.46 -3.93
C ILE A 39 61.92 72.77 -4.59
N THR A 40 60.97 73.68 -4.79
CA THR A 40 61.25 75.08 -5.15
C THR A 40 61.54 75.90 -3.89
N PHE A 41 62.71 76.53 -3.85
CA PHE A 41 63.01 77.60 -2.91
C PHE A 41 62.19 78.85 -3.26
N GLY A 42 61.41 79.34 -2.30
CA GLY A 42 60.63 80.58 -2.40
C GLY A 42 60.66 81.32 -1.07
N SER A 43 61.59 82.26 -0.96
CA SER A 43 61.64 83.41 -0.03
C SER A 43 60.71 84.49 -0.62
N HIS A 44 59.87 85.30 0.07
CA HIS A 44 60.11 86.20 1.20
C HIS A 44 58.76 86.72 1.80
N HIS A 45 58.85 87.20 3.06
CA HIS A 45 58.05 88.27 3.71
C HIS A 45 56.63 87.99 4.22
N ASN A 46 56.50 87.66 5.51
CA ASN A 46 56.21 88.64 6.57
C ASN A 46 56.18 87.98 7.95
N ALA A 47 56.99 88.51 8.87
CA ALA A 47 57.04 88.19 10.29
C ALA A 47 55.84 88.85 11.02
N PRO A 48 55.52 88.54 12.32
CA PRO A 48 56.45 88.82 13.42
C PRO A 48 56.44 87.84 14.62
N HIS A 49 57.55 87.89 15.40
CA HIS A 49 57.72 87.46 16.80
C HIS A 49 57.77 85.93 17.06
N LEU A 50 58.68 85.31 17.82
CA LEU A 50 59.74 85.68 18.78
C LEU A 50 60.77 84.52 18.83
N VAL A 51 62.02 84.86 19.14
CA VAL A 51 63.23 84.01 19.34
C VAL A 51 63.46 83.87 20.88
N PRO A 52 64.40 83.10 21.49
CA PRO A 52 65.26 81.95 21.08
C PRO A 52 65.26 80.74 22.06
N PHE A 53 65.86 79.62 21.64
CA PHE A 53 66.68 78.78 22.54
C PHE A 53 68.16 79.14 22.37
N ASN A 54 68.79 79.58 23.46
CA ASN A 54 70.21 79.89 23.55
C ASN A 54 71.04 78.61 23.64
N ALA A 55 71.84 78.31 22.62
CA ALA A 55 73.04 77.47 22.77
C ALA A 55 74.25 78.40 22.91
N VAL A 56 74.61 78.69 24.15
CA VAL A 56 75.86 79.36 24.50
C VAL A 56 77.00 78.37 24.24
N VAL A 57 77.82 78.65 23.24
CA VAL A 57 79.12 78.01 23.05
C VAL A 57 80.19 79.08 23.12
N GLU A 58 80.97 78.97 24.20
CA GLU A 58 82.25 79.58 24.56
C GLU A 58 83.04 80.35 23.50
N GLY A 59 83.46 81.55 23.92
CA GLY A 59 84.63 82.24 23.40
C GLY A 59 85.49 82.78 24.55
N ASN A 60 86.24 81.90 25.22
CA ASN A 60 87.30 82.30 26.16
C ASN A 60 88.45 82.95 25.37
N ARG A 61 88.54 84.29 25.40
CA ARG A 61 89.75 85.03 25.02
C ARG A 61 90.56 85.33 26.29
N THR A 62 91.41 84.38 26.66
CA THR A 62 92.53 84.58 27.58
C THR A 62 93.62 85.39 26.88
N GLY A 63 93.61 86.71 27.08
CA GLY A 63 94.73 87.58 26.73
C GLY A 63 95.75 87.58 27.87
N GLU A 64 96.77 86.73 27.74
CA GLU A 64 97.98 86.77 28.57
C GLU A 64 98.71 88.11 28.39
N VAL A 65 98.94 88.83 29.49
CA VAL A 65 99.98 89.87 29.56
C VAL A 65 101.09 89.32 30.45
N ARG A 66 102.23 89.06 29.80
CA ARG A 66 103.44 88.51 30.42
C ARG A 66 104.09 89.53 31.34
N LEU A 67 104.31 89.10 32.59
CA LEU A 67 105.29 89.66 33.51
C LEU A 67 106.70 89.46 32.93
N ALA A 68 107.48 90.54 32.84
CA ALA A 68 108.92 90.48 32.62
C ALA A 68 109.63 91.24 33.77
N HIS A 69 110.12 90.48 34.74
CA HIS A 69 111.20 90.77 35.68
C HIS A 69 111.95 89.43 35.77
N SER A 70 113.26 89.30 35.89
CA SER A 70 114.40 90.20 36.03
C SER A 70 115.59 89.39 35.48
N GLY A 71 116.65 90.04 35.01
CA GLY A 71 117.90 89.91 35.77
C GLY A 71 119.00 89.26 34.94
N GLU A 72 120.02 90.07 34.67
CA GLU A 72 121.44 89.70 34.59
C GLU A 72 121.88 88.56 33.65
N GLN A 73 122.80 88.88 32.72
CA GLN A 73 124.20 88.50 32.96
C GLN A 73 125.18 89.09 31.95
N ARG A 74 126.15 89.79 32.54
CA ARG A 74 127.59 89.67 32.34
C ARG A 74 128.07 89.07 31.01
N ARG A 75 128.85 89.92 30.33
CA ARG A 75 129.84 89.53 29.31
C ARG A 75 130.82 88.51 29.89
N SER A 76 130.82 87.31 29.34
CA SER A 76 132.04 86.51 29.14
C SER A 76 131.81 85.42 28.09
N ARG A 77 132.31 85.71 26.88
CA ARG A 77 133.06 84.83 25.95
C ARG A 77 132.44 83.49 25.50
N ASP A 78 132.09 83.49 24.21
CA ASP A 78 132.11 82.46 23.15
C ASP A 78 132.16 80.95 23.49
N GLU A 79 131.28 80.19 22.79
CA GLU A 79 131.43 78.84 22.18
C GLU A 79 130.16 77.92 22.22
N GLY A 80 128.99 78.39 22.70
CA GLY A 80 127.76 77.56 22.82
C GLY A 80 126.61 77.75 21.80
N VAL A 81 126.67 78.74 20.90
CA VAL A 81 125.48 79.27 20.18
C VAL A 81 125.01 78.39 19.00
N GLU A 82 125.89 77.65 18.33
CA GLU A 82 125.51 76.81 17.18
C GLU A 82 124.73 75.54 17.58
N ALA A 83 125.06 74.94 18.73
CA ALA A 83 124.36 73.77 19.25
C ALA A 83 122.90 74.11 19.61
N GLU A 84 122.66 75.32 20.13
CA GLU A 84 121.31 75.80 20.44
C GLU A 84 120.49 76.10 19.17
N GLN A 85 121.09 76.70 18.13
CA GLN A 85 120.36 76.96 16.87
C GLN A 85 119.95 75.68 16.13
N ASN A 86 120.79 74.65 16.11
CA ASN A 86 120.44 73.36 15.50
C ASN A 86 119.33 72.65 16.29
N LYS A 87 119.35 72.76 17.62
CA LYS A 87 118.29 72.26 18.50
C LYS A 87 116.96 72.98 18.27
N ILE A 88 116.98 74.30 18.07
CA ILE A 88 115.80 75.09 17.71
C ILE A 88 115.22 74.65 16.36
N ARG A 89 116.07 74.41 15.35
CA ARG A 89 115.60 73.91 14.03
C ARG A 89 114.99 72.51 14.12
N GLN A 90 115.60 71.61 14.89
CA GLN A 90 115.07 70.26 15.11
C GLN A 90 113.73 70.30 15.85
N LEU A 91 113.64 71.07 16.94
CA LEU A 91 112.39 71.29 17.68
C LEU A 91 111.31 71.93 16.79
N SER A 92 111.67 72.86 15.91
CA SER A 92 110.72 73.46 14.96
C SER A 92 110.20 72.43 13.95
N ALA A 93 111.06 71.54 13.45
CA ALA A 93 110.65 70.47 12.53
C ALA A 93 109.81 69.38 13.22
N GLU A 94 110.08 69.09 14.50
CA GLU A 94 109.28 68.19 15.32
C GLU A 94 107.91 68.80 15.65
N LEU A 95 107.86 70.09 15.98
CA LEU A 95 106.62 70.85 16.18
C LEU A 95 105.77 70.87 14.90
N GLN A 96 106.37 71.12 13.74
CA GLN A 96 105.66 71.09 12.46
C GLN A 96 105.09 69.70 12.15
N ARG A 97 105.88 68.63 12.37
CA ARG A 97 105.39 67.25 12.24
C ARG A 97 104.27 66.92 13.22
N ALA A 98 104.33 67.44 14.45
CA ALA A 98 103.27 67.28 15.44
C ALA A 98 101.99 68.03 15.04
N LEU A 99 102.12 69.25 14.50
CA LEU A 99 101.00 70.04 13.99
C LEU A 99 100.32 69.37 12.80
N ASP A 100 101.08 68.82 11.85
CA ASP A 100 100.49 68.12 10.71
C ASP A 100 99.83 66.79 11.12
N LYS A 101 100.39 66.06 12.09
CA LYS A 101 99.70 64.91 12.71
C LYS A 101 98.41 65.31 13.43
N LEU A 102 98.41 66.45 14.12
CA LEU A 102 97.21 67.00 14.76
C LEU A 102 96.15 67.39 13.72
N ARG A 103 96.55 67.97 12.58
CA ARG A 103 95.64 68.28 11.47
C ARG A 103 95.01 67.02 10.88
N VAL A 104 95.80 65.97 10.64
CA VAL A 104 95.29 64.67 10.16
C VAL A 104 94.32 64.07 11.16
N LYS A 105 94.67 64.02 12.45
CA LYS A 105 93.79 63.52 13.51
C LYS A 105 92.50 64.33 13.62
N ASN A 106 92.55 65.66 13.52
CA ASN A 106 91.37 66.51 13.54
C ASN A 106 90.45 66.24 12.34
N ASN A 107 91.02 66.04 11.14
CA ASN A 107 90.26 65.66 9.96
C ASN A 107 89.62 64.27 10.09
N GLU A 108 90.33 63.30 10.66
CA GLU A 108 89.81 61.96 10.95
C GLU A 108 88.71 62.00 12.00
N GLU A 109 88.90 62.76 13.08
CA GLU A 109 87.89 62.99 14.10
C GLU A 109 86.64 63.64 13.49
N GLN A 110 86.79 64.64 12.64
CA GLN A 110 85.66 65.26 11.95
C GLN A 110 84.94 64.27 11.03
N LYS A 111 85.67 63.40 10.32
CA LYS A 111 85.07 62.31 9.51
C LYS A 111 84.31 61.32 10.39
N LEU A 112 84.87 60.93 11.54
CA LEU A 112 84.23 60.02 12.49
C LEU A 112 82.97 60.66 13.09
N ARG A 113 83.02 61.95 13.47
CA ARG A 113 81.84 62.70 13.95
C ARG A 113 80.73 62.74 12.89
N ARG A 114 81.07 62.97 11.62
CA ARG A 114 80.08 62.93 10.52
C ARG A 114 79.48 61.53 10.35
N ARG A 115 80.30 60.48 10.39
CA ARG A 115 79.82 59.08 10.32
C ARG A 115 78.92 58.73 11.49
N ALA A 116 79.27 59.15 12.70
CA ALA A 116 78.46 58.94 13.90
C ALA A 116 77.11 59.66 13.79
N ALA A 117 77.08 60.90 13.30
CA ALA A 117 75.84 61.64 13.08
C ALA A 117 74.93 60.95 12.04
N VAL A 118 75.49 60.44 10.93
CA VAL A 118 74.72 59.69 9.92
C VAL A 118 74.17 58.38 10.51
N ALA A 119 74.98 57.64 11.27
CA ALA A 119 74.52 56.41 11.92
C ALA A 119 73.41 56.67 12.96
N GLN A 120 73.48 57.78 13.70
CA GLN A 120 72.42 58.19 14.63
C GLN A 120 71.12 58.52 13.89
N LEU A 121 71.19 59.23 12.76
CA LEU A 121 70.01 59.52 11.93
C LEU A 121 69.39 58.24 11.36
N GLN A 122 70.20 57.32 10.84
CA GLN A 122 69.72 56.03 10.34
C GLN A 122 69.07 55.18 11.44
N LEU A 123 69.65 55.19 12.65
CA LEU A 123 69.07 54.49 13.80
C LEU A 123 67.73 55.12 14.19
N ALA A 124 67.63 56.46 14.23
CA ALA A 124 66.39 57.16 14.55
C ALA A 124 65.28 56.84 13.52
N GLU A 125 65.62 56.87 12.23
CA GLU A 125 64.68 56.53 11.16
C GLU A 125 64.19 55.07 11.26
N GLU A 126 65.11 54.13 11.51
CA GLU A 126 64.74 52.71 11.66
C GLU A 126 63.88 52.46 12.91
N VAL A 127 64.15 53.17 14.02
CA VAL A 127 63.31 53.14 15.22
C VAL A 127 61.92 53.68 14.93
N GLU A 128 61.80 54.78 14.19
CA GLU A 128 60.51 55.34 13.80
C GLU A 128 59.73 54.38 12.90
N ARG A 129 60.35 53.84 11.84
CA ARG A 129 59.72 52.84 10.96
C ARG A 129 59.23 51.60 11.73
N ARG A 130 60.05 51.09 12.66
CA ARG A 130 59.67 49.94 13.49
C ARG A 130 58.53 50.28 14.44
N THR A 131 58.56 51.46 15.06
CA THR A 131 57.48 51.94 15.92
C THR A 131 56.16 52.04 15.16
N SER A 132 56.16 52.61 13.96
CA SER A 132 54.98 52.67 13.09
C SER A 132 54.48 51.29 12.67
N THR A 133 55.39 50.36 12.38
CA THR A 133 55.04 48.97 12.02
C THR A 133 54.39 48.24 13.21
N VAL A 134 54.99 48.34 14.40
CA VAL A 134 54.44 47.75 15.63
C VAL A 134 53.06 48.34 15.93
N HIS A 135 52.91 49.66 15.80
CA HIS A 135 51.62 50.32 16.00
C HIS A 135 50.56 49.81 15.01
N GLY A 136 50.90 49.68 13.72
CA GLY A 136 50.01 49.12 12.70
C GLY A 136 49.59 47.67 13.00
N ILE A 137 50.53 46.82 13.44
CA ILE A 137 50.22 45.44 13.85
C ILE A 137 49.27 45.42 15.04
N LEU A 138 49.52 46.26 16.07
CA LEU A 138 48.63 46.33 17.24
C LEU A 138 47.22 46.80 16.88
N GLN A 139 47.09 47.76 15.96
CA GLN A 139 45.78 48.19 15.45
C GLN A 139 45.06 47.06 14.72
N LEU A 140 45.76 46.31 13.87
CA LEU A 140 45.19 45.15 13.16
C LEU A 140 44.76 44.05 14.14
N MET A 141 45.58 43.73 15.14
CA MET A 141 45.24 42.76 16.18
C MET A 141 44.00 43.20 16.97
N LYS A 142 43.88 44.50 17.27
CA LYS A 142 42.70 45.06 17.94
C LYS A 142 41.45 44.91 17.07
N LEU A 143 41.52 45.32 15.79
CA LEU A 143 40.42 45.19 14.84
C LEU A 143 39.98 43.74 14.67
N GLN A 144 40.94 42.81 14.54
CA GLN A 144 40.66 41.38 14.46
C GLN A 144 40.01 40.87 15.75
N GLY A 145 40.48 41.31 16.92
CA GLY A 145 39.90 40.97 18.21
C GLY A 145 38.45 41.46 18.36
N ASP A 146 38.17 42.70 17.94
CA ASP A 146 36.82 43.27 17.92
C ASP A 146 35.90 42.50 16.97
N PHE A 147 36.39 42.21 15.76
CA PHE A 147 35.65 41.41 14.77
C PHE A 147 35.30 40.02 15.31
N MET A 148 36.29 39.28 15.84
CA MET A 148 36.08 37.94 16.39
C MET A 148 35.12 37.95 17.58
N ARG A 149 35.18 38.97 18.46
CA ARG A 149 34.22 39.13 19.56
C ARG A 149 32.80 39.35 19.04
N GLY A 150 32.63 40.22 18.05
CA GLY A 150 31.34 40.48 17.42
C GLY A 150 30.75 39.22 16.77
N THR A 151 31.56 38.49 15.99
CA THR A 151 31.13 37.23 15.37
C THR A 151 30.76 36.19 16.41
N ASN A 152 31.55 36.05 17.48
CA ASN A 152 31.26 35.06 18.53
C ASN A 152 29.98 35.41 19.29
N ALA A 153 29.73 36.68 19.58
CA ALA A 153 28.49 37.13 20.19
C ALA A 153 27.26 36.81 19.32
N GLU A 154 27.37 37.02 18.01
CA GLU A 154 26.29 36.70 17.07
C GLU A 154 26.05 35.19 16.95
N VAL A 155 27.12 34.38 16.92
CA VAL A 155 27.00 32.92 16.92
C VAL A 155 26.31 32.43 18.20
N CYS A 156 26.69 32.93 19.37
CA CYS A 156 26.02 32.60 20.63
C CYS A 156 24.52 32.98 20.60
N ARG A 157 24.20 34.17 20.07
CA ARG A 157 22.81 34.62 19.92
C ARG A 157 22.01 33.69 19.02
N LEU A 158 22.54 33.30 17.87
CA LEU A 158 21.89 32.39 16.93
C LEU A 158 21.68 30.98 17.53
N LEU A 159 22.66 30.47 18.27
CA LEU A 159 22.53 29.18 18.96
C LEU A 159 21.44 29.21 20.02
N GLN A 160 21.30 30.32 20.76
CA GLN A 160 20.23 30.48 21.73
C GLN A 160 18.86 30.47 21.05
N VAL A 161 18.68 31.27 19.98
CA VAL A 161 17.42 31.32 19.22
C VAL A 161 17.05 29.94 18.67
N ALA A 162 18.00 29.24 18.06
CA ALA A 162 17.78 27.89 17.55
C ALA A 162 17.41 26.88 18.66
N GLY A 163 18.00 27.04 19.86
CA GLY A 163 17.65 26.24 21.04
C GLY A 163 16.21 26.49 21.50
N GLU A 164 15.80 27.76 21.57
CA GLU A 164 14.44 28.16 21.95
C GLU A 164 13.39 27.67 20.94
N GLU A 165 13.67 27.76 19.64
CA GLU A 165 12.81 27.25 18.56
C GLU A 165 12.64 25.73 18.65
N ARG A 166 13.76 25.00 18.87
CA ARG A 166 13.72 23.55 19.05
C ARG A 166 12.87 23.18 20.26
N ASP A 167 13.06 23.86 21.39
CA ASP A 167 12.33 23.57 22.63
C ASP A 167 10.84 23.93 22.51
N ALA A 168 10.49 24.95 21.71
CA ALA A 168 9.11 25.25 21.36
C ALA A 168 8.49 24.15 20.48
N ALA A 169 9.21 23.66 19.46
CA ALA A 169 8.75 22.57 18.61
C ALA A 169 8.53 21.26 19.39
N VAL A 170 9.46 20.92 20.29
CA VAL A 170 9.33 19.74 21.16
C VAL A 170 8.10 19.85 22.07
N ARG A 171 7.87 21.01 22.68
CA ARG A 171 6.67 21.26 23.48
C ARG A 171 5.39 21.10 22.65
N SER A 172 5.34 21.71 21.46
CA SER A 172 4.19 21.58 20.56
C SER A 172 3.90 20.13 20.17
N LEU A 173 4.93 19.34 19.86
CA LEU A 173 4.76 17.92 19.55
C LEU A 173 4.30 17.10 20.77
N SER A 174 4.81 17.45 21.96
CA SER A 174 4.37 16.83 23.21
C SER A 174 2.91 17.17 23.52
N ASP A 175 2.49 18.41 23.33
CA ASP A 175 1.12 18.87 23.55
C ASP A 175 0.15 18.27 22.53
N GLU A 176 0.56 18.17 21.26
CA GLU A 176 -0.20 17.47 20.22
C GLU A 176 -0.32 15.99 20.55
N ARG A 177 0.75 15.35 21.02
CA ARG A 177 0.72 13.97 21.46
C ARG A 177 -0.19 13.81 22.68
N ALA A 178 -0.11 14.69 23.68
CA ALA A 178 -1.00 14.67 24.85
C ALA A 178 -2.47 14.88 24.45
N SER A 179 -2.73 15.72 23.45
CA SER A 179 -4.08 15.90 22.86
C SER A 179 -4.56 14.66 22.09
N ARG A 180 -3.64 13.94 21.45
CA ARG A 180 -3.90 12.64 20.79
C ARG A 180 -3.99 11.48 21.80
N VAL A 181 -3.41 11.60 22.99
CA VAL A 181 -3.54 10.70 24.16
C VAL A 181 -4.95 10.74 24.78
N GLY A 182 -5.93 11.31 24.08
CA GLY A 182 -7.28 10.74 24.01
C GLY A 182 -7.34 9.30 23.43
N GLU A 183 -6.26 8.51 23.57
CA GLU A 183 -6.07 7.12 23.17
C GLU A 183 -7.17 6.21 23.73
N GLY A 184 -7.78 6.58 24.87
CA GLY A 184 -8.97 5.91 25.41
C GLY A 184 -10.12 5.83 24.40
N LYS A 185 -10.45 6.92 23.71
CA LYS A 185 -11.56 6.93 22.73
C LYS A 185 -11.25 6.13 21.47
N ALA A 186 -9.99 6.17 21.02
CA ALA A 186 -9.56 5.38 19.87
C ALA A 186 -9.52 3.89 20.20
N GLN A 187 -9.03 3.53 21.39
CA GLN A 187 -8.97 2.16 21.88
C GLN A 187 -10.37 1.60 22.19
N GLU A 188 -11.25 2.39 22.80
CA GLU A 188 -12.67 2.04 23.01
C GLU A 188 -13.37 1.78 21.68
N LYS A 189 -13.13 2.64 20.67
CA LYS A 189 -13.70 2.45 19.34
C LYS A 189 -13.14 1.20 18.66
N LEU A 190 -11.85 0.92 18.79
CA LEU A 190 -11.24 -0.32 18.28
C LEU A 190 -11.85 -1.55 18.96
N ASN A 191 -11.98 -1.54 20.29
CA ASN A 191 -12.59 -2.63 21.04
C ASN A 191 -14.06 -2.82 20.65
N SER A 192 -14.82 -1.73 20.50
CA SER A 192 -16.22 -1.75 20.06
C SER A 192 -16.36 -2.36 18.65
N LEU A 193 -15.53 -1.92 17.71
CA LEU A 193 -15.52 -2.46 16.35
C LEU A 193 -15.09 -3.92 16.32
N GLN A 194 -14.19 -4.34 17.22
CA GLN A 194 -13.77 -5.72 17.33
C GLN A 194 -14.90 -6.62 17.84
N ILE A 195 -15.62 -6.20 18.88
CA ILE A 195 -16.81 -6.91 19.39
C ILE A 195 -17.88 -7.02 18.30
N GLU A 196 -18.14 -5.94 17.57
CA GLU A 196 -19.10 -5.94 16.46
C GLU A 196 -18.64 -6.89 15.33
N ASN A 197 -17.35 -6.90 14.99
CA ASN A 197 -16.82 -7.79 13.96
C ASN A 197 -16.97 -9.27 14.38
N ASP A 198 -16.67 -9.59 15.63
CA ASP A 198 -16.81 -10.94 16.16
C ASP A 198 -18.29 -11.37 16.20
N GLY A 199 -19.20 -10.48 16.58
CA GLY A 199 -20.64 -10.71 16.50
C GLY A 199 -21.14 -10.98 15.08
N LEU A 200 -20.68 -10.19 14.10
CA LEU A 200 -21.01 -10.39 12.68
C LEU A 200 -20.43 -11.70 12.14
N ARG A 201 -19.23 -12.10 12.55
CA ARG A 201 -18.65 -13.40 12.19
C ARG A 201 -19.48 -14.55 12.73
N GLN A 202 -19.93 -14.47 13.98
CA GLN A 202 -20.79 -15.49 14.56
C GLN A 202 -22.13 -15.60 13.82
N GLN A 203 -22.78 -14.46 13.51
CA GLN A 203 -24.02 -14.44 12.73
C GLN A 203 -23.82 -15.04 11.33
N LEU A 204 -22.68 -14.76 10.69
CA LEU A 204 -22.34 -15.32 9.39
C LEU A 204 -22.17 -16.85 9.46
N GLU A 205 -21.50 -17.37 10.49
CA GLU A 205 -21.36 -18.81 10.71
C GLU A 205 -22.70 -19.50 11.00
N GLU A 206 -23.57 -18.88 11.79
CA GLU A 206 -24.92 -19.38 12.07
C GLU A 206 -25.76 -19.42 10.80
N ALA A 207 -25.72 -18.36 9.98
CA ALA A 207 -26.39 -18.31 8.68
C ALA A 207 -25.85 -19.38 7.71
N TRP A 208 -24.53 -19.63 7.70
CA TRP A 208 -23.93 -20.70 6.91
C TRP A 208 -24.37 -22.08 7.35
N ARG A 209 -24.45 -22.33 8.66
CA ARG A 209 -24.97 -23.58 9.23
C ARG A 209 -26.45 -23.77 8.85
N ALA A 210 -27.28 -22.74 9.00
CA ALA A 210 -28.69 -22.77 8.63
C ALA A 210 -28.88 -23.03 7.12
N LYS A 211 -28.11 -22.35 6.27
CA LYS A 211 -28.11 -22.56 4.81
C LYS A 211 -27.77 -24.01 4.47
N THR A 212 -26.71 -24.55 5.07
CA THR A 212 -26.29 -25.94 4.82
C THR A 212 -27.36 -26.93 5.28
N GLY A 213 -28.00 -26.67 6.42
CA GLY A 213 -29.16 -27.44 6.90
C GLY A 213 -30.31 -27.44 5.90
N LEU A 214 -30.71 -26.25 5.43
CA LEU A 214 -31.78 -26.10 4.43
C LEU A 214 -31.45 -26.77 3.10
N GLU A 215 -30.21 -26.69 2.62
CA GLU A 215 -29.78 -27.38 1.39
C GLU A 215 -29.87 -28.90 1.53
N ASN A 216 -29.54 -29.45 2.70
CA ASN A 216 -29.68 -30.88 2.98
C ASN A 216 -31.15 -31.31 3.08
N ASP A 217 -31.99 -30.52 3.75
CA ASP A 217 -33.43 -30.78 3.82
C ASP A 217 -34.09 -30.69 2.44
N TYR A 218 -33.68 -29.73 1.60
CA TYR A 218 -34.14 -29.61 0.22
C TYR A 218 -33.79 -30.85 -0.59
N LYS A 219 -32.53 -31.34 -0.51
CA LYS A 219 -32.12 -32.57 -1.19
C LYS A 219 -32.88 -33.79 -0.69
N ARG A 220 -33.15 -33.88 0.62
CA ARG A 220 -33.95 -34.97 1.21
C ARG A 220 -35.37 -34.95 0.65
N LEU A 221 -36.05 -33.81 0.72
CA LEU A 221 -37.42 -33.62 0.22
C LEU A 221 -37.51 -33.87 -1.29
N GLN A 222 -36.52 -33.44 -2.06
CA GLN A 222 -36.45 -33.73 -3.49
C GLN A 222 -36.35 -35.24 -3.74
N GLY A 223 -35.50 -35.96 -3.00
CA GLY A 223 -35.40 -37.42 -3.10
C GLY A 223 -36.68 -38.15 -2.65
N GLU A 224 -37.39 -37.65 -1.65
CA GLU A 224 -38.71 -38.17 -1.25
C GLU A 224 -39.76 -37.95 -2.34
N LYS A 225 -39.81 -36.73 -2.91
CA LYS A 225 -40.69 -36.41 -4.03
C LYS A 225 -40.44 -37.34 -5.24
N GLU A 226 -39.19 -37.55 -5.63
CA GLU A 226 -38.84 -38.43 -6.75
C GLU A 226 -39.26 -39.89 -6.47
N LYS A 227 -39.10 -40.38 -5.24
CA LYS A 227 -39.58 -41.72 -4.84
C LYS A 227 -41.10 -41.81 -4.91
N ASP A 228 -41.81 -40.79 -4.45
CA ASP A 228 -43.26 -40.74 -4.49
C ASP A 228 -43.78 -40.69 -5.94
N GLU A 229 -43.17 -39.89 -6.82
CA GLU A 229 -43.53 -39.85 -8.23
C GLU A 229 -43.39 -41.23 -8.90
N VAL A 230 -42.31 -41.97 -8.58
CA VAL A 230 -42.12 -43.34 -9.06
C VAL A 230 -43.18 -44.29 -8.47
N ASN A 231 -43.47 -44.18 -7.19
CA ASN A 231 -44.49 -45.02 -6.52
C ASN A 231 -45.89 -44.75 -7.08
N PHE A 232 -46.27 -43.48 -7.28
CA PHE A 232 -47.52 -43.09 -7.90
C PHE A 232 -47.62 -43.60 -9.34
N SER A 233 -46.53 -43.52 -10.11
CA SER A 233 -46.50 -44.05 -11.47
C SER A 233 -46.72 -45.57 -11.50
N LYS A 234 -46.08 -46.32 -10.59
CA LYS A 234 -46.29 -47.76 -10.43
C LYS A 234 -47.73 -48.10 -10.03
N LEU A 235 -48.27 -47.39 -9.04
CA LEU A 235 -49.64 -47.59 -8.58
C LEU A 235 -50.65 -47.30 -9.69
N ARG A 236 -50.43 -46.23 -10.47
CA ARG A 236 -51.27 -45.89 -11.63
C ARG A 236 -51.24 -47.00 -12.69
N GLN A 237 -50.06 -47.52 -13.04
CA GLN A 237 -49.93 -48.63 -13.98
C GLN A 237 -50.64 -49.90 -13.47
N GLN A 238 -50.50 -50.20 -12.17
CA GLN A 238 -51.18 -51.34 -11.55
C GLN A 238 -52.71 -51.20 -11.63
N LEU A 239 -53.24 -50.03 -11.28
CA LEU A 239 -54.67 -49.75 -11.35
C LEU A 239 -55.20 -49.81 -12.79
N GLU A 240 -54.43 -49.33 -13.76
CA GLU A 240 -54.77 -49.42 -15.18
C GLU A 240 -54.87 -50.87 -15.65
N LEU A 241 -53.90 -51.71 -15.27
CA LEU A 241 -53.94 -53.16 -15.55
C LEU A 241 -55.13 -53.85 -14.89
N ASP A 242 -55.42 -53.54 -13.63
CA ASP A 242 -56.55 -54.13 -12.91
C ASP A 242 -57.90 -53.66 -13.49
N LEU A 243 -58.00 -52.41 -13.94
CA LEU A 243 -59.17 -51.89 -14.65
C LEU A 243 -59.38 -52.62 -15.98
N MET A 244 -58.32 -52.81 -16.77
CA MET A 244 -58.43 -53.59 -18.02
C MET A 244 -58.85 -55.04 -17.75
N ARG A 245 -58.30 -55.67 -16.70
CA ARG A 245 -58.66 -57.05 -16.32
C ARG A 245 -60.13 -57.15 -15.92
N THR A 246 -60.60 -56.26 -15.06
CA THR A 246 -62.00 -56.24 -14.59
C THR A 246 -62.96 -55.91 -15.72
N GLN A 247 -62.59 -55.01 -16.64
CA GLN A 247 -63.38 -54.72 -17.83
C GLN A 247 -63.48 -55.95 -18.77
N ALA A 248 -62.39 -56.68 -18.97
CA ALA A 248 -62.40 -57.93 -19.74
C ALA A 248 -63.28 -59.01 -19.07
N GLN A 249 -63.21 -59.14 -17.74
CA GLN A 249 -64.07 -60.05 -16.98
C GLN A 249 -65.55 -59.68 -17.10
N LEU A 250 -65.90 -58.40 -16.98
CA LEU A 250 -67.27 -57.90 -17.16
C LEU A 250 -67.79 -58.19 -18.57
N GLN A 251 -66.97 -58.02 -19.60
CA GLN A 251 -67.35 -58.36 -20.97
C GLN A 251 -67.59 -59.87 -21.12
N GLY A 252 -66.76 -60.71 -20.50
CA GLY A 252 -66.96 -62.16 -20.45
C GLY A 252 -68.29 -62.55 -19.80
N VAL A 253 -68.56 -62.05 -18.58
CA VAL A 253 -69.81 -62.32 -17.86
C VAL A 253 -71.03 -61.78 -18.63
N ASN A 254 -70.94 -60.60 -19.24
CA ASN A 254 -72.03 -60.07 -20.07
C ASN A 254 -72.33 -60.95 -21.28
N ARG A 255 -71.29 -61.54 -21.89
CA ARG A 255 -71.45 -62.49 -22.99
C ARG A 255 -72.14 -63.77 -22.51
N GLU A 256 -71.67 -64.35 -21.41
CA GLU A 256 -72.29 -65.53 -20.79
C GLU A 256 -73.75 -65.27 -20.41
N LEU A 257 -74.06 -64.09 -19.86
CA LEU A 257 -75.42 -63.68 -19.53
C LEU A 257 -76.30 -63.56 -20.78
N ALA A 258 -75.78 -63.01 -21.87
CA ALA A 258 -76.50 -62.92 -23.14
C ALA A 258 -76.78 -64.31 -23.74
N GLU A 259 -75.79 -65.21 -23.68
CA GLU A 259 -75.92 -66.61 -24.10
C GLU A 259 -76.97 -67.34 -23.24
N ALA A 260 -76.91 -67.20 -21.91
CA ALA A 260 -77.88 -67.79 -20.98
C ALA A 260 -79.30 -67.23 -21.17
N LYS A 261 -79.44 -65.92 -21.45
CA LYS A 261 -80.74 -65.32 -21.76
C LYS A 261 -81.30 -65.88 -23.06
N ASN A 262 -80.48 -66.04 -24.10
CA ASN A 262 -80.89 -66.65 -25.36
C ASN A 262 -81.32 -68.11 -25.13
N THR A 263 -80.56 -68.92 -24.39
CA THR A 263 -80.95 -70.31 -24.11
C THR A 263 -82.25 -70.38 -23.30
N MET A 264 -82.43 -69.52 -22.30
CA MET A 264 -83.68 -69.40 -21.55
C MET A 264 -84.86 -69.07 -22.47
N THR A 265 -84.73 -68.06 -23.33
CA THR A 265 -85.81 -67.71 -24.29
C THR A 265 -86.14 -68.85 -25.24
N THR A 266 -85.13 -69.60 -25.72
CA THR A 266 -85.39 -70.78 -26.56
C THR A 266 -86.10 -71.88 -25.79
N SER A 267 -85.72 -72.12 -24.53
CA SER A 267 -86.39 -73.08 -23.67
C SER A 267 -87.83 -72.67 -23.37
N ASP A 268 -88.08 -71.38 -23.10
CA ASP A 268 -89.44 -70.86 -22.84
C ASP A 268 -90.33 -71.03 -24.07
N THR A 269 -89.82 -70.75 -25.28
CA THR A 269 -90.59 -70.98 -26.52
C THR A 269 -90.93 -72.45 -26.71
N GLN A 270 -90.00 -73.37 -26.41
CA GLN A 270 -90.27 -74.81 -26.45
C GLN A 270 -91.31 -75.22 -25.40
N LEU A 271 -91.21 -74.71 -24.17
CA LEU A 271 -92.17 -74.97 -23.11
C LEU A 271 -93.59 -74.54 -23.52
N GLN A 272 -93.72 -73.34 -24.10
CA GLN A 272 -95.00 -72.83 -24.61
C GLN A 272 -95.56 -73.74 -25.72
N GLN A 273 -94.72 -74.20 -26.65
CA GLN A 273 -95.14 -75.15 -27.70
C GLN A 273 -95.61 -76.48 -27.11
N VAL A 274 -94.92 -77.01 -26.10
CA VAL A 274 -95.30 -78.24 -25.39
C VAL A 274 -96.61 -78.03 -24.62
N GLN A 275 -96.78 -76.91 -23.93
CA GLN A 275 -98.01 -76.61 -23.20
C GLN A 275 -99.22 -76.51 -24.15
N LEU A 276 -99.05 -75.84 -25.30
CA LEU A 276 -100.06 -75.79 -26.36
C LEU A 276 -100.37 -77.20 -26.90
N PHE A 277 -99.34 -78.03 -27.11
CA PHE A 277 -99.53 -79.42 -27.52
C PHE A 277 -100.33 -80.24 -26.49
N ILE A 278 -100.02 -80.13 -25.20
CA ILE A 278 -100.79 -80.78 -24.13
C ILE A 278 -102.24 -80.32 -24.16
N GLN A 279 -102.51 -79.02 -24.29
CA GLN A 279 -103.88 -78.50 -24.42
C GLN A 279 -104.62 -79.05 -25.65
N MET A 280 -103.92 -79.30 -26.76
CA MET A 280 -104.51 -79.94 -27.94
C MET A 280 -104.78 -81.43 -27.74
N VAL A 281 -103.97 -82.15 -26.96
CA VAL A 281 -104.16 -83.59 -26.67
C VAL A 281 -105.18 -83.84 -25.55
N CYS A 282 -105.43 -82.85 -24.69
CA CYS A 282 -106.43 -82.91 -23.64
C CYS A 282 -107.79 -82.32 -24.06
N GLN A 283 -108.08 -82.22 -25.36
CA GLN A 283 -109.39 -81.77 -25.84
C GLN A 283 -110.50 -82.75 -25.38
N PRO A 284 -111.64 -82.25 -24.90
CA PRO A 284 -112.73 -83.08 -24.36
C PRO A 284 -113.41 -83.98 -25.41
N ASP A 285 -113.16 -83.73 -26.70
CA ASP A 285 -113.86 -84.36 -27.82
C ASP A 285 -113.13 -85.57 -28.43
N PHE A 286 -112.04 -86.05 -27.83
CA PHE A 286 -111.40 -87.27 -28.32
C PHE A 286 -112.26 -88.51 -28.08
N TYR A 287 -112.41 -89.31 -29.15
CA TYR A 287 -113.14 -90.57 -29.08
C TYR A 287 -112.36 -91.60 -28.27
N VAL A 288 -113.00 -92.14 -27.23
CA VAL A 288 -112.47 -93.24 -26.44
C VAL A 288 -113.05 -94.55 -26.97
N VAL A 289 -112.18 -95.50 -27.33
CA VAL A 289 -112.55 -96.82 -27.82
C VAL A 289 -112.12 -97.92 -26.85
N LYS A 290 -112.84 -99.06 -26.85
CA LYS A 290 -112.62 -100.14 -25.89
C LYS A 290 -111.26 -100.83 -26.11
N ASP A 291 -110.97 -101.20 -27.35
CA ASP A 291 -109.80 -101.97 -27.75
C ASP A 291 -109.52 -101.84 -29.27
N ARG A 292 -108.82 -102.81 -29.86
CA ARG A 292 -108.50 -102.86 -31.30
C ARG A 292 -109.75 -103.00 -32.21
N SER A 293 -110.93 -103.26 -31.65
CA SER A 293 -112.21 -103.27 -32.38
C SER A 293 -112.69 -101.87 -32.77
N LEU A 294 -112.10 -100.81 -32.19
CA LEU A 294 -112.50 -99.41 -32.37
C LEU A 294 -113.95 -99.10 -31.95
N GLU A 295 -114.58 -99.96 -31.16
CA GLU A 295 -115.92 -99.69 -30.62
C GLU A 295 -115.89 -98.53 -29.62
N PRO A 296 -116.87 -97.60 -29.67
CA PRO A 296 -116.96 -96.52 -28.71
C PRO A 296 -117.19 -97.03 -27.29
N VAL A 297 -116.54 -96.38 -26.34
CA VAL A 297 -116.74 -96.60 -24.91
C VAL A 297 -118.09 -96.03 -24.46
N ASP A 298 -118.80 -96.80 -23.63
CA ASP A 298 -120.01 -96.32 -22.96
C ASP A 298 -119.67 -95.26 -21.90
N LYS A 299 -120.41 -94.13 -21.92
CA LYS A 299 -120.19 -92.96 -21.07
C LYS A 299 -120.49 -93.21 -19.59
N ASN A 300 -121.28 -94.25 -19.26
CA ASN A 300 -121.78 -94.49 -17.89
C ASN A 300 -121.08 -95.64 -17.14
N ARG A 301 -119.90 -96.09 -17.61
CA ARG A 301 -119.17 -97.21 -17.00
C ARG A 301 -118.51 -96.83 -15.67
N ARG A 302 -118.28 -97.83 -14.82
CA ARG A 302 -117.64 -97.67 -13.50
C ARG A 302 -116.12 -97.51 -13.54
N ASP A 303 -115.43 -98.04 -14.56
CA ASP A 303 -113.96 -98.05 -14.63
C ASP A 303 -113.42 -97.21 -15.81
N PRO A 304 -112.35 -96.40 -15.62
CA PRO A 304 -111.77 -95.56 -16.67
C PRO A 304 -110.78 -96.35 -17.55
N THR A 305 -111.23 -97.35 -18.30
CA THR A 305 -110.36 -98.21 -19.14
C THR A 305 -110.62 -98.07 -20.65
N GLY A 306 -109.71 -97.55 -21.45
CA GLY A 306 -109.88 -97.49 -22.90
C GLY A 306 -108.75 -96.78 -23.62
N PHE A 307 -108.75 -96.87 -24.94
CA PHE A 307 -107.77 -96.20 -25.81
C PHE A 307 -108.36 -94.89 -26.34
N VAL A 308 -107.59 -93.80 -26.27
CA VAL A 308 -107.98 -92.51 -26.83
C VAL A 308 -107.52 -92.44 -28.28
N LEU A 309 -108.42 -92.16 -29.20
CA LEU A 309 -108.08 -91.93 -30.61
C LEU A 309 -107.58 -90.49 -30.78
N VAL A 310 -106.27 -90.34 -30.94
CA VAL A 310 -105.61 -89.06 -31.19
C VAL A 310 -105.32 -88.91 -32.69
N PRO A 311 -105.71 -87.80 -33.33
CA PRO A 311 -105.41 -87.55 -34.74
C PRO A 311 -103.91 -87.62 -35.03
N LEU A 312 -103.55 -88.26 -36.15
CA LEU A 312 -102.15 -88.43 -36.55
C LEU A 312 -101.42 -87.09 -36.69
N ALA A 313 -102.08 -86.05 -37.18
CA ALA A 313 -101.50 -84.70 -37.29
C ALA A 313 -101.05 -84.15 -35.92
N VAL A 314 -101.82 -84.40 -34.87
CA VAL A 314 -101.48 -84.00 -33.49
C VAL A 314 -100.28 -84.81 -33.00
N LEU A 315 -100.27 -86.14 -33.20
CA LEU A 315 -99.14 -86.99 -32.82
C LEU A 315 -97.83 -86.60 -33.55
N LEU A 316 -97.90 -86.30 -34.85
CA LEU A 316 -96.76 -85.82 -35.63
C LEU A 316 -96.27 -84.45 -35.15
N GLN A 317 -97.17 -83.56 -34.76
CA GLN A 317 -96.79 -82.29 -34.16
C GLN A 317 -96.07 -82.49 -32.83
N GLY A 318 -96.55 -83.39 -31.97
CA GLY A 318 -95.86 -83.78 -30.73
C GLY A 318 -94.47 -84.37 -30.99
N TYR A 319 -94.32 -85.18 -32.03
CA TYR A 319 -93.02 -85.72 -32.45
C TYR A 319 -92.02 -84.62 -32.82
N THR A 320 -92.47 -83.55 -33.48
CA THR A 320 -91.60 -82.41 -33.81
C THR A 320 -91.16 -81.57 -32.61
N LEU A 321 -91.74 -81.78 -31.42
CA LEU A 321 -91.33 -81.12 -30.18
C LEU A 321 -90.27 -81.89 -29.40
N LEU A 322 -90.06 -83.18 -29.72
CA LEU A 322 -89.02 -83.98 -29.08
C LEU A 322 -87.63 -83.46 -29.45
N ALA A 323 -86.65 -83.63 -28.55
CA ALA A 323 -85.26 -83.37 -28.88
C ALA A 323 -84.81 -84.29 -30.05
N PRO A 324 -83.87 -83.85 -30.91
CA PRO A 324 -83.40 -84.66 -32.05
C PRO A 324 -82.90 -86.06 -31.65
N SER A 325 -82.25 -86.19 -30.50
CA SER A 325 -81.86 -87.49 -29.93
C SER A 325 -83.07 -88.37 -29.63
N CYS A 326 -84.04 -87.85 -28.88
CA CYS A 326 -85.27 -88.58 -28.54
C CYS A 326 -86.11 -88.97 -29.76
N ARG A 327 -86.10 -88.15 -30.81
CA ARG A 327 -86.77 -88.46 -32.09
C ARG A 327 -86.17 -89.71 -32.75
N GLN A 328 -84.85 -89.79 -32.73
CA GLN A 328 -84.10 -90.90 -33.30
C GLN A 328 -84.30 -92.18 -32.49
N ASP A 329 -84.19 -92.08 -31.16
CA ASP A 329 -84.45 -93.19 -30.24
C ASP A 329 -85.87 -93.76 -30.42
N LEU A 330 -86.86 -92.88 -30.61
CA LEU A 330 -88.25 -93.30 -30.85
C LEU A 330 -88.37 -94.07 -32.16
N ILE A 331 -87.79 -93.56 -33.26
CA ILE A 331 -87.76 -94.28 -34.55
C ILE A 331 -87.11 -95.66 -34.38
N GLU A 332 -85.99 -95.73 -33.68
CA GLU A 332 -85.26 -96.97 -33.44
C GLU A 332 -86.09 -97.95 -32.60
N SER A 333 -86.81 -97.47 -31.59
CA SER A 333 -87.71 -98.28 -30.77
C SER A 333 -88.87 -98.89 -31.57
N TYR A 334 -89.41 -98.16 -32.57
CA TYR A 334 -90.45 -98.68 -33.47
C TYR A 334 -89.86 -99.67 -34.48
N ARG A 335 -88.66 -99.40 -35.02
CA ARG A 335 -87.95 -100.34 -35.91
C ARG A 335 -87.68 -101.68 -35.22
N ALA A 336 -87.29 -101.66 -33.95
CA ALA A 336 -87.05 -102.89 -33.18
C ALA A 336 -88.33 -103.68 -32.84
N ARG A 337 -89.52 -103.07 -32.93
CA ARG A 337 -90.82 -103.70 -32.66
C ARG A 337 -91.59 -104.09 -33.92
N LEU A 338 -91.08 -103.72 -35.09
CA LEU A 338 -91.60 -104.19 -36.37
C LEU A 338 -91.00 -105.59 -36.62
N PRO A 339 -91.82 -106.64 -36.80
CA PRO A 339 -91.36 -108.01 -37.03
C PRO A 339 -90.58 -108.18 -38.34
#